data_AF-A0A7S0SDA1-F1
#
_entry.id   AF-A0A7S0SDA1-F1
#
_cell.length_a   1.000
_cell.length_b   1.000
_cell.length_c   1.000
_cell.angle_alpha   90.00
_cell.angle_beta   90.00
_cell.angle_gamma   90.00
#
_symmetry.space_group_name_H-M   'P 1'
#
loop_
_entity.id
_entity.type
_entity.pdbx_description
1 polymer ?
#
loop_
_entity_poly.entity_id
_entity_poly.type
_entity_poly.pdbx_seq_one_letter_code
_entity_poly.pdbx_strand_id
1 'polypeptide(L)'
;AEEAAAAAAAAATADAAATLGLGDARLIKFRELRREVYDAAAVAHDAREPFEAGIKRPYFHVKPLDAAQIANWERYLTHEERAGDVPNVVRLYERCVIPCAAHPALWLRYAAATERYQGPVAARAILQRATRVFVKRHVEAHLFLARFEERQGDVAAAREVYVHVADDVAPGLVRATVEHANMERRAGDPSRARAVFEAAMAVERSKEGAESKVYGVLVNQYAAFLDEALGDEEAARSVYQEACRAAAGNPLVWEGAVNFERQRTRRSGAERLRRVQEVVAQCFGEIG
;
A
#
# COMPACT_ATOMS: atom_id res chain seq x y z
N ALA A 1 39.74 -73.78 -2.48
CA ALA A 1 39.90 -73.17 -1.13
C ALA A 1 39.40 -71.73 -1.13
N GLU A 2 39.84 -70.91 -2.08
CA GLU A 2 39.44 -69.50 -2.24
C GLU A 2 37.95 -69.32 -2.54
N GLU A 3 37.38 -70.18 -3.39
CA GLU A 3 35.95 -70.17 -3.75
C GLU A 3 35.01 -70.52 -2.58
N ALA A 4 35.47 -71.42 -1.68
CA ALA A 4 34.73 -71.78 -0.47
C ALA A 4 34.78 -70.68 0.60
N ALA A 5 35.89 -69.93 0.67
CA ALA A 5 36.02 -68.77 1.55
C ALA A 5 35.14 -67.59 1.09
N ALA A 6 35.03 -67.38 -0.22
CA ALA A 6 34.13 -66.38 -0.80
C ALA A 6 32.65 -66.70 -0.54
N ALA A 7 32.26 -67.97 -0.67
CA ALA A 7 30.90 -68.42 -0.37
C ALA A 7 30.54 -68.27 1.12
N ALA A 8 31.47 -68.57 2.02
CA ALA A 8 31.27 -68.40 3.46
C ALA A 8 31.16 -66.91 3.87
N ALA A 9 31.92 -66.02 3.23
CA ALA A 9 31.82 -64.57 3.45
C ALA A 9 30.50 -63.98 2.91
N ALA A 10 29.99 -64.49 1.78
CA ALA A 10 28.69 -64.13 1.24
C ALA A 10 27.53 -64.63 2.14
N ALA A 11 27.65 -65.83 2.70
CA ALA A 11 26.68 -66.36 3.66
C ALA A 11 26.65 -65.55 4.96
N ALA A 12 27.82 -65.17 5.49
CA ALA A 12 27.93 -64.36 6.71
C ALA A 12 27.38 -62.93 6.53
N THR A 13 27.55 -62.33 5.36
CA THR A 13 26.96 -61.03 5.03
C THR A 13 25.44 -61.10 4.83
N ALA A 14 24.93 -62.19 4.24
CA ALA A 14 23.49 -62.45 4.13
C ALA A 14 22.84 -62.69 5.51
N ASP A 15 23.51 -63.41 6.40
CA ASP A 15 23.02 -63.72 7.75
C ASP A 15 23.07 -62.50 8.68
N ALA A 16 24.10 -61.65 8.54
CA ALA A 16 24.14 -60.33 9.18
C ALA A 16 23.05 -59.40 8.65
N ALA A 17 22.73 -59.45 7.35
CA ALA A 17 21.64 -58.69 6.75
C ALA A 17 20.26 -59.18 7.24
N ALA A 18 20.08 -60.48 7.43
CA ALA A 18 18.88 -61.04 8.04
C ALA A 18 18.73 -60.64 9.52
N THR A 19 19.82 -60.68 10.28
CA THR A 19 19.87 -60.34 11.73
C THR A 19 19.60 -58.85 12.01
N LEU A 20 19.98 -57.96 11.09
CA LEU A 20 19.71 -56.51 11.16
C LEU A 20 18.35 -56.12 10.56
N GLY A 21 17.53 -57.08 10.12
CA GLY A 21 16.26 -56.80 9.43
C GLY A 21 16.44 -56.05 8.10
N LEU A 22 17.65 -56.05 7.52
CA LEU A 22 18.01 -55.34 6.28
C LEU A 22 17.32 -55.92 5.03
N GLY A 23 16.81 -57.15 5.11
CA GLY A 23 15.98 -57.79 4.09
C GLY A 23 14.47 -57.69 4.35
N ASP A 24 14.03 -57.01 5.42
CA ASP A 24 12.61 -56.76 5.64
C ASP A 24 12.11 -55.82 4.54
N ALA A 25 11.20 -56.31 3.70
CA ALA A 25 10.59 -55.56 2.62
C ALA A 25 9.99 -54.22 3.10
N ARG A 26 9.59 -54.14 4.38
CA ARG A 26 9.14 -52.89 5.02
C ARG A 26 10.26 -51.87 5.18
N LEU A 27 11.46 -52.30 5.58
CA LEU A 27 12.61 -51.42 5.77
C LEU A 27 13.16 -50.92 4.42
N ILE A 28 13.17 -51.78 3.39
CA ILE A 28 13.54 -51.38 2.03
C ILE A 28 12.58 -50.32 1.51
N LYS A 29 11.26 -50.57 1.59
CA LYS A 29 10.22 -49.60 1.21
C LYS A 29 10.31 -48.29 2.00
N PHE A 30 10.61 -48.35 3.29
CA PHE A 30 10.82 -47.17 4.11
C PHE A 30 12.01 -46.31 3.65
N ARG A 31 13.13 -46.95 3.25
CA ARG A 31 14.32 -46.26 2.73
C ARG A 31 14.07 -45.62 1.37
N GLU A 32 13.35 -46.30 0.48
CA GLU A 32 12.95 -45.78 -0.83
C GLU A 32 12.07 -44.54 -0.66
N LEU A 33 11.01 -44.63 0.15
CA LEU A 33 10.13 -43.49 0.44
C LEU A 33 10.90 -42.30 1.04
N ARG A 34 11.83 -42.57 1.97
CA ARG A 34 12.67 -41.52 2.56
C ARG A 34 13.63 -40.89 1.54
N ARG A 35 14.16 -41.68 0.61
CA ARG A 35 15.02 -41.19 -0.47
C ARG A 35 14.23 -40.27 -1.40
N GLU A 36 13.02 -40.66 -1.80
CA GLU A 36 12.14 -39.81 -2.63
C GLU A 36 11.87 -38.46 -1.96
N VAL A 37 11.55 -38.46 -0.66
CA VAL A 37 11.35 -37.24 0.13
C VAL A 37 12.63 -36.41 0.22
N TYR A 38 13.78 -37.06 0.43
CA TYR A 38 15.08 -36.39 0.50
C TYR A 38 15.45 -35.76 -0.84
N ASP A 39 15.32 -36.48 -1.95
CA ASP A 39 15.68 -36.01 -3.28
C ASP A 39 14.80 -34.81 -3.69
N ALA A 40 13.49 -34.88 -3.41
CA ALA A 40 12.59 -33.75 -3.62
C ALA A 40 12.96 -32.54 -2.76
N ALA A 41 13.33 -32.75 -1.49
CA ALA A 41 13.76 -31.69 -0.59
C ALA A 41 15.11 -31.08 -1.00
N ALA A 42 16.05 -31.90 -1.51
CA ALA A 42 17.34 -31.45 -2.01
C ALA A 42 17.17 -30.53 -3.23
N VAL A 43 16.33 -30.92 -4.20
CA VAL A 43 16.01 -30.06 -5.36
C VAL A 43 15.40 -28.72 -4.91
N ALA A 44 14.47 -28.74 -3.96
CA ALA A 44 13.87 -27.52 -3.43
C ALA A 44 14.88 -26.67 -2.63
N HIS A 45 15.81 -27.31 -1.90
CA HIS A 45 16.91 -26.62 -1.21
C HIS A 45 17.83 -25.93 -2.21
N ASP A 46 18.28 -26.64 -3.24
CA ASP A 46 19.24 -26.12 -4.22
C ASP A 46 18.63 -24.96 -5.04
N ALA A 47 17.31 -24.99 -5.28
CA ALA A 47 16.60 -23.86 -5.88
C ALA A 47 16.59 -22.60 -4.98
N ARG A 48 16.63 -22.78 -3.65
CA ARG A 48 16.56 -21.70 -2.65
C ARG A 48 17.94 -21.20 -2.19
N GLU A 49 18.96 -22.04 -2.30
CA GLU A 49 20.33 -21.79 -1.83
C GLU A 49 20.91 -20.45 -2.31
N PRO A 50 20.75 -20.03 -3.59
CA PRO A 50 21.26 -18.73 -4.04
C PRO A 50 20.62 -17.54 -3.32
N PHE A 51 19.35 -17.65 -2.93
CA PHE A 51 18.65 -16.59 -2.20
C PHE A 51 19.04 -16.59 -0.73
N GLU A 52 19.12 -17.76 -0.10
CA GLU A 52 19.49 -17.92 1.31
C GLU A 52 20.93 -17.45 1.55
N ALA A 53 21.87 -17.75 0.65
CA ALA A 53 23.24 -17.24 0.68
C ALA A 53 23.31 -15.69 0.60
N GLY A 54 22.32 -15.06 -0.04
CA GLY A 54 22.20 -13.60 -0.12
C GLY A 54 21.71 -12.93 1.17
N ILE A 55 21.16 -13.68 2.13
CA ILE A 55 20.61 -13.14 3.38
C ILE A 55 21.70 -13.04 4.45
N LYS A 56 22.38 -11.89 4.49
CA LYS A 56 23.43 -11.64 5.50
C LYS A 56 22.90 -11.33 6.90
N ARG A 57 21.67 -10.80 7.01
CA ARG A 57 21.07 -10.37 8.28
C ARG A 57 19.65 -10.93 8.41
N PRO A 58 19.47 -12.10 9.05
CA PRO A 58 18.17 -12.74 9.18
C PRO A 58 17.31 -12.22 10.36
N TYR A 59 17.88 -11.36 11.21
CA TYR A 59 17.23 -10.81 12.40
C TYR A 59 16.89 -9.32 12.24
N PHE A 60 15.99 -8.82 13.09
CA PHE A 60 15.63 -7.41 13.12
C PHE A 60 16.78 -6.53 13.60
N HIS A 61 17.02 -5.43 12.90
CA HIS A 61 17.99 -4.42 13.30
C HIS A 61 17.51 -3.03 12.87
N VAL A 62 17.81 -2.00 13.66
CA VAL A 62 17.32 -0.62 13.43
C VAL A 62 17.88 -0.02 12.14
N LYS A 63 19.16 -0.27 11.82
CA LYS A 63 19.73 0.13 10.53
C LYS A 63 19.00 -0.58 9.39
N PRO A 64 18.56 0.15 8.35
CA PRO A 64 17.89 -0.45 7.20
C PRO A 64 18.81 -1.47 6.49
N LEU A 65 18.20 -2.38 5.73
CA LEU A 65 18.96 -3.26 4.85
C LEU A 65 19.45 -2.46 3.65
N ASP A 66 20.56 -2.89 3.05
CA ASP A 66 20.99 -2.32 1.80
C ASP A 66 20.02 -2.71 0.65
N ALA A 67 20.07 -1.96 -0.44
CA ALA A 67 19.20 -2.20 -1.59
C ALA A 67 19.39 -3.58 -2.21
N ALA A 68 20.60 -4.15 -2.14
CA ALA A 68 20.90 -5.46 -2.71
C ALA A 68 20.23 -6.60 -1.92
N GLN A 69 20.20 -6.49 -0.59
CA GLN A 69 19.51 -7.43 0.28
C GLN A 69 17.99 -7.32 0.12
N ILE A 70 17.44 -6.10 0.00
CA ILE A 70 16.00 -5.91 -0.29
C ILE A 70 15.65 -6.53 -1.63
N ALA A 71 16.44 -6.26 -2.68
CA ALA A 71 16.24 -6.86 -4.00
C ALA A 71 16.41 -8.40 -4.00
N ASN A 72 17.24 -8.95 -3.11
CA ASN A 72 17.32 -10.40 -2.90
C ASN A 72 16.02 -10.97 -2.33
N TRP A 73 15.47 -10.34 -1.28
CA TRP A 73 14.18 -10.71 -0.71
C TRP A 73 13.04 -10.62 -1.72
N GLU A 74 12.98 -9.55 -2.52
CA GLU A 74 11.96 -9.39 -3.55
C GLU A 74 12.04 -10.48 -4.63
N ARG A 75 13.26 -10.86 -5.05
CA ARG A 75 13.47 -11.96 -6.00
C ARG A 75 13.08 -13.31 -5.39
N TYR A 76 13.44 -13.54 -4.12
CA TYR A 76 13.09 -14.77 -3.43
C TYR A 76 11.57 -14.92 -3.24
N LEU A 77 10.89 -13.86 -2.80
CA LEU A 77 9.42 -13.84 -2.70
C LEU A 77 8.77 -14.09 -4.06
N THR A 78 9.28 -13.48 -5.13
CA THR A 78 8.80 -13.72 -6.49
C THR A 78 8.98 -15.17 -6.92
N HIS A 79 10.09 -15.81 -6.54
CA HIS A 79 10.34 -17.22 -6.83
C HIS A 79 9.31 -18.13 -6.14
N GLU A 80 9.10 -17.99 -4.83
CA GLU A 80 8.12 -18.80 -4.09
C GLU A 80 6.68 -18.52 -4.55
N GLU A 81 6.33 -17.26 -4.83
CA GLU A 81 5.00 -16.92 -5.36
C GLU A 81 4.71 -17.56 -6.71
N ARG A 82 5.74 -17.74 -7.55
CA ARG A 82 5.62 -18.45 -8.84
C ARG A 82 5.52 -19.96 -8.65
N ALA A 83 6.19 -20.52 -7.64
CA ALA A 83 6.06 -21.93 -7.29
C ALA A 83 4.64 -22.27 -6.80
N GLY A 84 3.94 -21.31 -6.18
CA GLY A 84 2.52 -21.41 -5.83
C GLY A 84 2.23 -22.20 -4.56
N ASP A 85 3.26 -22.60 -3.81
CA ASP A 85 3.10 -23.25 -2.51
C ASP A 85 2.75 -22.21 -1.43
N VAL A 86 1.45 -22.01 -1.23
CA VAL A 86 0.89 -20.98 -0.33
C VAL A 86 1.47 -21.06 1.09
N PRO A 87 1.50 -22.22 1.78
CA PRO A 87 2.17 -22.35 3.07
C PRO A 87 3.61 -21.84 3.10
N ASN A 88 4.40 -22.17 2.07
CA ASN A 88 5.80 -21.73 1.99
C ASN A 88 5.93 -20.24 1.70
N VAL A 89 5.07 -19.69 0.83
CA VAL A 89 5.00 -18.25 0.56
C VAL A 89 4.73 -17.46 1.84
N VAL A 90 3.74 -17.89 2.63
CA VAL A 90 3.40 -17.24 3.92
C VAL A 90 4.55 -17.32 4.90
N ARG A 91 5.20 -18.49 5.04
CA ARG A 91 6.38 -18.65 5.90
C ARG A 91 7.53 -17.74 5.48
N LEU A 92 7.76 -17.60 4.17
CA LEU A 92 8.81 -16.74 3.65
C LEU A 92 8.49 -15.26 3.90
N TYR A 93 7.23 -14.84 3.73
CA TYR A 93 6.81 -13.49 4.07
C TYR A 93 7.01 -13.17 5.55
N GLU A 94 6.60 -14.06 6.45
CA GLU A 94 6.81 -13.87 7.90
C GLU A 94 8.30 -13.81 8.25
N ARG A 95 9.16 -14.60 7.57
CA ARG A 95 10.62 -14.47 7.71
C ARG A 95 11.14 -13.14 7.17
N CYS A 96 10.65 -12.69 6.02
CA CYS A 96 11.13 -11.50 5.30
C CYS A 96 10.83 -10.21 6.08
N VAL A 97 9.64 -10.09 6.68
CA VAL A 97 9.25 -8.88 7.42
C VAL A 97 10.01 -8.70 8.74
N ILE A 98 10.75 -9.69 9.24
CA ILE A 98 11.58 -9.55 10.45
C ILE A 98 12.76 -8.61 10.19
N PRO A 99 13.71 -8.89 9.27
CA PRO A 99 14.78 -7.97 8.95
C PRO A 99 14.26 -6.74 8.19
N CYS A 100 13.24 -6.90 7.33
CA CYS A 100 12.69 -5.84 6.49
C CYS A 100 11.51 -5.09 7.12
N ALA A 101 11.37 -5.13 8.45
CA ALA A 101 10.23 -4.56 9.17
C ALA A 101 9.97 -3.08 8.83
N ALA A 102 11.03 -2.30 8.61
CA ALA A 102 10.91 -0.89 8.27
C ALA A 102 10.60 -0.61 6.78
N HIS A 103 10.45 -1.63 5.94
CA HIS A 103 10.26 -1.48 4.49
C HIS A 103 8.79 -1.63 4.07
N PRO A 104 8.07 -0.53 3.78
CA PRO A 104 6.62 -0.56 3.58
C PRO A 104 6.18 -1.35 2.33
N ALA A 105 6.97 -1.33 1.25
CA ALA A 105 6.62 -2.01 0.01
C ALA A 105 6.45 -3.54 0.21
N LEU A 106 7.30 -4.16 1.03
CA LEU A 106 7.20 -5.58 1.35
C LEU A 106 5.96 -5.90 2.20
N TRP A 107 5.57 -5.01 3.11
CA TRP A 107 4.32 -5.15 3.87
C TRP A 107 3.09 -5.08 2.97
N LEU A 108 3.06 -4.14 2.02
CA LEU A 108 1.95 -4.00 1.08
C LEU A 108 1.86 -5.19 0.12
N ARG A 109 3.01 -5.67 -0.36
CA ARG A 109 3.07 -6.91 -1.16
C ARG A 109 2.59 -8.11 -0.36
N TYR A 110 3.00 -8.22 0.91
CA TYR A 110 2.57 -9.29 1.81
C TYR A 110 1.05 -9.26 2.04
N ALA A 111 0.48 -8.09 2.30
CA ALA A 111 -0.96 -7.93 2.46
C ALA A 111 -1.72 -8.34 1.19
N ALA A 112 -1.25 -7.93 0.00
CA ALA A 112 -1.88 -8.31 -1.27
C ALA A 112 -1.80 -9.81 -1.54
N ALA A 113 -0.65 -10.45 -1.29
CA ALA A 113 -0.50 -11.90 -1.39
C ALA A 113 -1.41 -12.63 -0.39
N THR A 114 -1.46 -12.15 0.85
CA THR A 114 -2.34 -12.70 1.90
C THR A 114 -3.81 -12.58 1.53
N GLU A 115 -4.23 -11.45 0.94
CA GLU A 115 -5.61 -11.27 0.44
C GLU A 115 -5.96 -12.32 -0.60
N ARG A 116 -5.05 -12.59 -1.54
CA ARG A 116 -5.22 -13.61 -2.58
C ARG A 116 -5.31 -15.03 -2.04
N TYR A 117 -4.49 -15.37 -1.05
CA TYR A 117 -4.33 -16.76 -0.60
C TYR A 117 -5.15 -17.13 0.64
N GLN A 118 -5.37 -16.18 1.54
CA GLN A 118 -5.99 -16.40 2.85
C GLN A 118 -7.22 -15.52 3.08
N GLY A 119 -7.53 -14.63 2.13
CA GLY A 119 -8.71 -13.77 2.17
C GLY A 119 -8.50 -12.42 2.89
N PRO A 120 -9.53 -11.55 2.85
CA PRO A 120 -9.41 -10.17 3.30
C PRO A 120 -9.22 -10.03 4.81
N VAL A 121 -9.74 -10.96 5.61
CA VAL A 121 -9.58 -10.91 7.08
C VAL A 121 -8.10 -11.03 7.46
N ALA A 122 -7.37 -11.95 6.83
CA ALA A 122 -5.94 -12.11 7.06
C ALA A 122 -5.14 -10.90 6.52
N ALA A 123 -5.49 -10.39 5.34
CA ALA A 123 -4.86 -9.21 4.76
C ALA A 123 -5.00 -7.97 5.65
N ARG A 124 -6.20 -7.77 6.22
CA ARG A 124 -6.46 -6.70 7.19
C ARG A 124 -5.52 -6.78 8.38
N ALA A 125 -5.33 -7.98 8.95
CA ALA A 125 -4.42 -8.16 10.08
C ALA A 125 -2.97 -7.80 9.71
N ILE A 126 -2.51 -8.13 8.51
CA ILE A 126 -1.18 -7.75 8.01
C ILE A 126 -1.06 -6.22 7.85
N LEU A 127 -2.06 -5.57 7.24
CA LEU A 127 -2.06 -4.12 7.07
C LEU A 127 -2.11 -3.37 8.39
N GLN A 128 -2.92 -3.83 9.34
CA GLN A 128 -2.98 -3.26 10.70
C GLN A 128 -1.66 -3.47 11.43
N ARG A 129 -1.03 -4.65 11.32
CA ARG A 129 0.30 -4.91 11.89
C ARG A 129 1.34 -3.96 11.30
N ALA A 130 1.34 -3.78 9.99
CA ALA A 130 2.25 -2.86 9.30
C ALA A 130 2.06 -1.41 9.78
N THR A 131 0.84 -0.89 9.66
CA THR A 131 0.52 0.53 9.93
C THR A 131 0.55 0.90 11.41
N ARG A 132 0.23 -0.02 12.34
CA ARG A 132 0.20 0.29 13.78
C ARG A 132 1.54 0.07 14.48
N VAL A 133 2.39 -0.84 13.97
CA VAL A 133 3.62 -1.25 14.66
C VAL A 133 4.87 -0.78 13.93
N PHE A 134 4.99 -1.06 12.63
CA PHE A 134 6.29 -0.99 11.95
C PHE A 134 6.46 0.26 11.07
N VAL A 135 5.45 0.59 10.26
CA VAL A 135 5.50 1.68 9.27
C VAL A 135 4.51 2.81 9.63
N LYS A 136 4.46 3.17 10.91
CA LYS A 136 3.46 4.08 11.50
C LYS A 136 3.36 5.45 10.84
N ARG A 137 4.47 5.96 10.30
CA ARG A 137 4.53 7.28 9.65
C ARG A 137 4.48 7.21 8.13
N HIS A 138 4.25 6.03 7.55
CA HIS A 138 4.27 5.85 6.11
C HIS A 138 2.89 6.09 5.49
N VAL A 139 2.73 7.25 4.85
CA VAL A 139 1.47 7.71 4.25
C VAL A 139 0.83 6.68 3.33
N GLU A 140 1.56 6.15 2.34
CA GLU A 140 0.98 5.22 1.36
C GLU A 140 0.48 3.92 2.00
N ALA A 141 1.07 3.51 3.14
CA ALA A 141 0.62 2.30 3.82
C ALA A 141 -0.76 2.52 4.46
N HIS A 142 -0.98 3.69 5.04
CA HIS A 142 -2.28 4.08 5.58
C HIS A 142 -3.31 4.33 4.48
N LEU A 143 -2.95 5.03 3.40
CA LEU A 143 -3.85 5.22 2.26
C LEU A 143 -4.20 3.88 1.57
N PHE A 144 -3.29 2.91 1.56
CA PHE A 144 -3.60 1.55 1.11
C PHE A 144 -4.61 0.88 2.05
N LEU A 145 -4.43 0.98 3.37
CA LEU A 145 -5.37 0.44 4.35
C LEU A 145 -6.76 1.10 4.23
N ALA A 146 -6.85 2.42 4.07
CA ALA A 146 -8.12 3.12 3.90
C ALA A 146 -8.88 2.62 2.66
N ARG A 147 -8.19 2.52 1.51
CA ARG A 147 -8.74 1.95 0.27
C ARG A 147 -9.10 0.47 0.41
N PHE A 148 -8.36 -0.27 1.22
CA PHE A 148 -8.67 -1.67 1.51
C PHE A 148 -9.98 -1.77 2.30
N GLU A 149 -10.14 -1.02 3.39
CA GLU A 149 -11.37 -1.05 4.20
C GLU A 149 -12.60 -0.59 3.40
N GLU A 150 -12.44 0.44 2.57
CA GLU A 150 -13.50 0.87 1.64
C GLU A 150 -13.93 -0.26 0.69
N ARG A 151 -12.98 -0.99 0.10
CA ARG A 151 -13.29 -2.15 -0.77
C ARG A 151 -14.00 -3.28 -0.04
N GLN A 152 -13.72 -3.45 1.26
CA GLN A 152 -14.40 -4.44 2.09
C GLN A 152 -15.80 -3.97 2.56
N GLY A 153 -16.18 -2.73 2.23
CA GLY A 153 -17.46 -2.12 2.63
C GLY A 153 -17.44 -1.48 4.01
N ASP A 154 -16.30 -1.45 4.71
CA ASP A 154 -16.16 -0.80 6.01
C ASP A 154 -15.76 0.67 5.84
N VAL A 155 -16.75 1.48 5.48
CA VAL A 155 -16.60 2.93 5.28
C VAL A 155 -16.20 3.63 6.58
N ALA A 156 -16.63 3.12 7.74
CA ALA A 156 -16.30 3.68 9.03
C ALA A 156 -14.81 3.52 9.34
N ALA A 157 -14.28 2.30 9.18
CA ALA A 157 -12.85 2.04 9.35
C ALA A 157 -12.00 2.82 8.33
N ALA A 158 -12.44 2.90 7.07
CA ALA A 158 -11.74 3.70 6.05
C ALA A 158 -11.65 5.19 6.47
N ARG A 159 -12.74 5.74 7.01
CA ARG A 159 -12.81 7.12 7.51
C ARG A 159 -11.86 7.34 8.68
N GLU A 160 -11.82 6.44 9.65
CA GLU A 160 -10.89 6.53 10.78
C GLU A 160 -9.44 6.58 10.31
N VAL A 161 -9.08 5.79 9.29
CA VAL A 161 -7.73 5.80 8.73
C VAL A 161 -7.42 7.14 8.03
N TYR A 162 -8.36 7.69 7.25
CA TYR A 162 -8.15 9.01 6.63
C TYR A 162 -7.99 10.13 7.66
N VAL A 163 -8.80 10.13 8.72
CA VAL A 163 -8.69 11.09 9.83
C VAL A 163 -7.33 10.95 10.51
N HIS A 164 -6.90 9.73 10.84
CA HIS A 164 -5.58 9.49 11.41
C HIS A 164 -4.43 9.98 10.50
N VAL A 165 -4.57 9.82 9.17
CA VAL A 165 -3.58 10.36 8.23
C VAL A 165 -3.52 11.88 8.28
N ALA A 166 -4.68 12.54 8.32
CA ALA A 166 -4.79 13.99 8.36
C ALA A 166 -4.31 14.61 9.69
N ASP A 167 -4.48 13.90 10.80
CA ASP A 167 -4.17 14.43 12.14
C ASP A 167 -2.76 14.06 12.62
N ASP A 168 -2.32 12.82 12.40
CA ASP A 168 -1.11 12.28 13.04
C ASP A 168 0.03 11.93 12.07
N VAL A 169 -0.29 11.42 10.87
CA VAL A 169 0.71 10.87 9.95
C VAL A 169 1.30 11.95 9.05
N ALA A 170 0.44 12.73 8.39
CA ALA A 170 0.83 13.77 7.46
C ALA A 170 -0.20 14.92 7.44
N PRO A 171 -0.21 15.77 8.48
CA PRO A 171 -1.05 16.98 8.50
C PRO A 171 -0.78 17.88 7.30
N GLY A 172 -1.86 18.44 6.72
CA GLY A 172 -1.79 19.31 5.55
C GLY A 172 -1.61 18.57 4.21
N LEU A 173 -1.60 17.23 4.20
CA LEU A 173 -1.54 16.46 2.97
C LEU A 173 -2.85 16.54 2.19
N VAL A 174 -2.90 17.45 1.21
CA VAL A 174 -4.08 17.66 0.34
C VAL A 174 -4.55 16.38 -0.34
N ARG A 175 -3.63 15.51 -0.76
CA ARG A 175 -3.98 14.23 -1.39
C ARG A 175 -4.85 13.36 -0.49
N ALA A 176 -4.56 13.30 0.82
CA ALA A 176 -5.38 12.53 1.76
C ALA A 176 -6.78 13.11 1.89
N THR A 177 -6.92 14.45 1.95
CA THR A 177 -8.22 15.14 1.95
C THR A 177 -9.03 14.82 0.70
N VAL A 178 -8.41 14.88 -0.48
CA VAL A 178 -9.08 14.57 -1.77
C VAL A 178 -9.51 13.10 -1.84
N GLU A 179 -8.65 12.16 -1.42
CA GLU A 179 -9.00 10.74 -1.40
C GLU A 179 -10.14 10.46 -0.40
N HIS A 180 -10.14 11.10 0.78
CA HIS A 180 -11.19 11.00 1.79
C HIS A 180 -12.53 11.54 1.26
N ALA A 181 -12.55 12.76 0.72
CA ALA A 181 -13.78 13.34 0.17
C ALA A 181 -14.35 12.49 -0.98
N ASN A 182 -13.49 11.93 -1.82
CA ASN A 182 -13.91 11.01 -2.88
C ASN A 182 -14.48 9.68 -2.34
N MET A 183 -13.97 9.18 -1.22
CA MET A 183 -14.55 8.02 -0.53
C MET A 183 -15.95 8.35 0.00
N GLU A 184 -16.14 9.49 0.68
CA GLU A 184 -17.48 9.90 1.17
C GLU A 184 -18.48 10.05 0.02
N ARG A 185 -18.04 10.60 -1.11
CA ARG A 185 -18.85 10.65 -2.34
C ARG A 185 -19.25 9.26 -2.83
N ARG A 186 -18.32 8.30 -2.88
CA ARG A 186 -18.61 6.91 -3.29
C ARG A 186 -19.50 6.18 -2.28
N ALA A 187 -19.41 6.55 -1.00
CA ALA A 187 -20.31 6.08 0.05
C ALA A 187 -21.73 6.70 -0.03
N GLY A 188 -21.97 7.66 -0.94
CA GLY A 188 -23.27 8.29 -1.16
C GLY A 188 -23.55 9.49 -0.26
N ASP A 189 -22.54 10.04 0.42
CA ASP A 189 -22.68 11.19 1.32
C ASP A 189 -21.85 12.39 0.82
N PRO A 190 -22.36 13.14 -0.17
CA PRO A 190 -21.67 14.32 -0.70
C PRO A 190 -21.58 15.45 0.32
N SER A 191 -22.47 15.50 1.32
CA SER A 191 -22.43 16.48 2.40
C SER A 191 -21.21 16.28 3.30
N ARG A 192 -20.89 15.03 3.64
CA ARG A 192 -19.62 14.71 4.33
C ARG A 192 -18.40 15.02 3.48
N ALA A 193 -18.46 14.75 2.18
CA ALA A 193 -17.36 15.10 1.28
C ALA A 193 -17.05 16.62 1.29
N ARG A 194 -18.10 17.45 1.29
CA ARG A 194 -17.98 18.92 1.47
C ARG A 194 -17.36 19.27 2.81
N ALA A 195 -17.86 18.68 3.90
CA ALA A 195 -17.35 18.91 5.25
C ALA A 195 -15.86 18.57 5.40
N VAL A 196 -15.36 17.54 4.71
CA VAL A 196 -13.93 17.17 4.70
C VAL A 196 -13.07 18.29 4.12
N PHE A 197 -13.46 18.87 2.99
CA PHE A 197 -12.74 20.00 2.40
C PHE A 197 -12.83 21.26 3.26
N GLU A 198 -14.03 21.59 3.75
CA GLU A 198 -14.27 22.76 4.58
C GLU A 198 -13.47 22.70 5.89
N ALA A 199 -13.42 21.53 6.54
CA ALA A 199 -12.61 21.31 7.73
C ALA A 199 -11.11 21.46 7.44
N ALA A 200 -10.61 20.86 6.35
CA ALA A 200 -9.20 20.99 5.96
C ALA A 200 -8.81 22.45 5.66
N MET A 201 -9.68 23.19 4.96
CA MET A 201 -9.48 24.61 4.68
C MET A 201 -9.51 25.47 5.95
N ALA A 202 -10.41 25.18 6.89
CA ALA A 202 -10.50 25.87 8.17
C ALA A 202 -9.24 25.67 9.03
N VAL A 203 -8.74 24.43 9.08
CA VAL A 203 -7.49 24.09 9.78
C VAL A 203 -6.32 24.86 9.16
N GLU A 204 -6.19 24.85 7.83
CA GLU A 204 -5.08 25.54 7.16
C GLU A 204 -5.14 27.06 7.35
N ARG A 205 -6.35 27.64 7.24
CA ARG A 205 -6.59 29.06 7.52
C ARG A 205 -6.21 29.44 8.94
N SER A 206 -6.40 28.56 9.91
CA SER A 206 -6.03 28.82 11.31
C SER A 206 -4.53 28.70 11.59
N LYS A 207 -3.79 27.88 10.82
CA LYS A 207 -2.37 27.59 11.03
C LYS A 207 -1.46 28.57 10.28
N GLU A 208 -1.57 28.61 8.96
CA GLU A 208 -0.68 29.39 8.08
C GLU A 208 -1.41 30.58 7.42
N GLY A 209 -2.73 30.65 7.57
CA GLY A 209 -3.55 31.72 6.99
C GLY A 209 -4.05 31.39 5.58
N ALA A 210 -4.98 32.21 5.08
CA ALA A 210 -5.59 32.03 3.77
C ALA A 210 -4.61 32.28 2.60
N GLU A 211 -3.49 32.94 2.87
CA GLU A 211 -2.41 33.19 1.91
C GLU A 211 -1.46 31.99 1.73
N SER A 212 -1.63 30.91 2.49
CA SER A 212 -0.83 29.69 2.32
C SER A 212 -1.05 29.03 0.96
N LYS A 213 0.01 28.45 0.41
CA LYS A 213 -0.07 27.66 -0.82
C LYS A 213 -1.00 26.46 -0.64
N VAL A 214 -0.97 25.80 0.51
CA VAL A 214 -1.79 24.62 0.80
C VAL A 214 -3.27 24.98 0.77
N TYR A 215 -3.63 26.14 1.36
CA TYR A 215 -5.00 26.66 1.32
C TYR A 215 -5.46 26.88 -0.14
N GLY A 216 -4.62 27.51 -0.97
CA GLY A 216 -4.95 27.74 -2.38
C GLY A 216 -5.15 26.45 -3.18
N VAL A 217 -4.32 25.42 -2.93
CA VAL A 217 -4.53 24.10 -3.53
C VAL A 217 -5.83 23.46 -3.04
N LEU A 218 -6.15 23.54 -1.74
CA LEU A 218 -7.40 23.00 -1.18
C LEU A 218 -8.63 23.66 -1.79
N VAL A 219 -8.63 24.99 -1.96
CA VAL A 219 -9.70 25.73 -2.65
C VAL A 219 -9.90 25.20 -4.07
N ASN A 220 -8.82 25.07 -4.83
CA ASN A 220 -8.89 24.59 -6.21
C ASN A 220 -9.42 23.16 -6.29
N GLN A 221 -8.97 22.28 -5.39
CA GLN A 221 -9.46 20.89 -5.33
C GLN A 221 -10.92 20.82 -4.89
N TYR A 222 -11.35 21.65 -3.94
CA TYR A 222 -12.74 21.67 -3.49
C TYR A 222 -13.67 22.19 -4.58
N ALA A 223 -13.31 23.30 -5.23
CA ALA A 223 -14.10 23.85 -6.32
C ALA A 223 -14.18 22.91 -7.53
N ALA A 224 -13.07 22.25 -7.89
CA ALA A 224 -13.08 21.20 -8.92
C ALA A 224 -13.97 20.01 -8.53
N PHE A 225 -13.94 19.59 -7.26
CA PHE A 225 -14.82 18.53 -6.78
C PHE A 225 -16.31 18.91 -6.87
N LEU A 226 -16.68 20.13 -6.48
CA LEU A 226 -18.06 20.62 -6.58
C LEU A 226 -18.53 20.67 -8.05
N ASP A 227 -17.69 21.19 -8.94
CA ASP A 227 -18.01 21.36 -10.35
C ASP A 227 -18.03 20.03 -11.12
N GLU A 228 -16.93 19.28 -11.08
CA GLU A 228 -16.74 18.08 -11.90
C GLU A 228 -17.43 16.86 -11.30
N ALA A 229 -17.38 16.68 -9.97
CA ALA A 229 -17.90 15.48 -9.33
C ALA A 229 -19.36 15.61 -8.88
N LEU A 230 -19.82 16.81 -8.52
CA LEU A 230 -21.22 17.06 -8.12
C LEU A 230 -22.03 17.82 -9.18
N GLY A 231 -21.40 18.43 -10.19
CA GLY A 231 -22.10 19.24 -11.19
C GLY A 231 -22.63 20.57 -10.65
N ASP A 232 -22.17 21.00 -9.48
CA ASP A 232 -22.65 22.18 -8.77
C ASP A 232 -21.78 23.40 -9.09
N GLU A 233 -22.02 23.96 -10.29
CA GLU A 233 -21.26 25.09 -10.83
C GLU A 233 -21.44 26.37 -9.96
N GLU A 234 -22.56 26.50 -9.26
CA GLU A 234 -22.86 27.66 -8.43
C GLU A 234 -22.12 27.59 -7.09
N ALA A 235 -22.11 26.43 -6.43
CA ALA A 235 -21.33 26.22 -5.22
C ALA A 235 -19.82 26.38 -5.47
N ALA A 236 -19.30 25.82 -6.56
CA ALA A 236 -17.89 25.98 -6.94
C ALA A 236 -17.51 27.46 -7.11
N ARG A 237 -18.41 28.27 -7.70
CA ARG A 237 -18.23 29.71 -7.84
C ARG A 237 -18.26 30.43 -6.49
N SER A 238 -19.18 30.07 -5.59
CA SER A 238 -19.25 30.66 -4.25
C SER A 238 -17.95 30.44 -3.49
N VAL A 239 -17.39 29.23 -3.56
CA VAL A 239 -16.10 28.89 -2.94
C VAL A 239 -14.98 29.79 -3.47
N TYR A 240 -14.87 29.99 -4.79
CA TYR A 240 -13.88 30.92 -5.35
C TYR A 240 -14.12 32.36 -4.94
N GLN A 241 -15.37 32.83 -4.95
CA GLN A 241 -15.69 34.20 -4.54
C GLN A 241 -15.30 34.46 -3.10
N GLU A 242 -15.63 33.55 -2.18
CA GLU A 242 -15.26 33.64 -0.77
C GLU A 242 -13.74 33.56 -0.58
N ALA A 243 -13.08 32.63 -1.27
CA ALA A 243 -11.64 32.48 -1.20
C ALA A 243 -10.89 33.72 -1.73
N CYS A 244 -11.33 34.33 -2.84
CA CYS A 244 -10.74 35.56 -3.35
C CYS A 244 -10.92 36.75 -2.40
N ARG A 245 -12.03 36.83 -1.64
CA ARG A 245 -12.16 37.87 -0.58
C ARG A 245 -11.20 37.63 0.58
N ALA A 246 -11.00 36.37 0.94
CA ALA A 246 -10.19 35.99 2.10
C ALA A 246 -8.67 35.94 1.81
N ALA A 247 -8.28 35.68 0.55
CA ALA A 247 -6.91 35.39 0.12
C ALA A 247 -6.59 36.07 -1.21
N ALA A 248 -6.81 37.39 -1.30
CA ALA A 248 -6.58 38.16 -2.53
C ALA A 248 -5.11 38.10 -3.00
N GLY A 249 -4.17 37.91 -2.07
CA GLY A 249 -2.75 37.80 -2.38
C GLY A 249 -2.31 36.43 -2.90
N ASN A 250 -3.18 35.40 -2.87
CA ASN A 250 -2.81 34.01 -3.12
C ASN A 250 -2.96 33.67 -4.62
N PRO A 251 -1.85 33.48 -5.36
CA PRO A 251 -1.89 33.20 -6.79
C PRO A 251 -2.73 32.01 -7.18
N LEU A 252 -2.67 30.95 -6.37
CA LEU A 252 -3.38 29.71 -6.68
C LEU A 252 -4.90 29.88 -6.66
N VAL A 253 -5.41 30.76 -5.78
CA VAL A 253 -6.84 31.01 -5.64
C VAL A 253 -7.36 31.82 -6.83
N TRP A 254 -6.73 32.96 -7.15
CA TRP A 254 -7.24 33.82 -8.22
C TRP A 254 -6.95 33.25 -9.61
N GLU A 255 -5.82 32.57 -9.83
CA GLU A 255 -5.57 31.84 -11.09
C GLU A 255 -6.59 30.71 -11.27
N GLY A 256 -6.90 29.97 -10.20
CA GLY A 256 -7.93 28.94 -10.18
C GLY A 256 -9.31 29.49 -10.56
N ALA A 257 -9.72 30.59 -9.93
CA ALA A 257 -10.98 31.26 -10.20
C ALA A 257 -11.09 31.78 -11.66
N VAL A 258 -10.02 32.40 -12.18
CA VAL A 258 -9.98 32.85 -13.58
C VAL A 258 -10.08 31.67 -14.54
N ASN A 259 -9.33 30.59 -14.30
CA ASN A 259 -9.38 29.39 -15.13
C ASN A 259 -10.76 28.73 -15.09
N PHE A 260 -11.41 28.68 -13.93
CA PHE A 260 -12.76 28.18 -13.73
C PHE A 260 -13.79 28.93 -14.58
N GLU A 261 -13.76 30.26 -14.63
CA GLU A 261 -14.69 31.05 -15.47
C GLU A 261 -14.35 30.96 -16.98
N ARG A 262 -13.07 30.87 -17.34
CA ARG A 262 -12.64 30.72 -18.74
C ARG A 262 -13.17 29.43 -19.38
N GLN A 263 -13.20 28.34 -18.62
CA GLN A 263 -13.62 27.01 -19.06
C GLN A 263 -15.14 26.89 -19.29
N ARG A 264 -15.96 27.90 -18.94
CA ARG A 264 -17.43 27.89 -19.09
C ARG A 264 -17.89 28.09 -20.54
N THR A 265 -17.63 27.11 -21.40
CA THR A 265 -17.95 27.16 -22.85
C THR A 265 -19.46 27.24 -23.15
N ARG A 266 -20.33 26.85 -22.20
CA ARG A 266 -21.79 27.01 -22.31
C ARG A 266 -22.24 28.48 -22.31
N ARG A 267 -21.43 29.40 -21.79
CA ARG A 267 -21.75 30.83 -21.68
C ARG A 267 -21.23 31.64 -22.87
N SER A 268 -21.85 32.80 -23.11
CA SER A 268 -21.39 33.73 -24.14
C SER A 268 -19.97 34.22 -23.85
N GLY A 269 -19.22 34.56 -24.90
CA GLY A 269 -17.86 35.12 -24.76
C GLY A 269 -17.83 36.41 -23.93
N ALA A 270 -18.84 37.28 -24.12
CA ALA A 270 -18.97 38.53 -23.38
C ALA A 270 -19.24 38.28 -21.89
N GLU A 271 -20.08 37.30 -21.55
CA GLU A 271 -20.36 36.94 -20.16
C GLU A 271 -19.13 36.35 -19.47
N ARG A 272 -18.38 35.46 -20.14
CA ARG A 272 -17.11 34.94 -19.61
C ARG A 272 -16.11 36.06 -19.34
N LEU A 273 -15.95 36.99 -20.27
CA LEU A 273 -15.05 38.13 -20.10
C LEU A 273 -15.46 38.99 -18.91
N ARG A 274 -16.75 39.31 -18.77
CA ARG A 274 -17.28 40.07 -17.63
C ARG A 274 -16.97 39.37 -16.30
N ARG A 275 -17.17 38.05 -16.22
CA ARG A 275 -16.89 37.28 -14.99
C ARG A 275 -15.39 37.25 -14.65
N VAL A 276 -14.53 37.11 -15.64
CA VAL A 276 -13.07 37.18 -15.43
C VAL A 276 -12.67 38.57 -14.93
N GLN A 277 -13.25 39.64 -15.51
CA GLN A 277 -13.03 41.01 -15.04
C GLN A 277 -13.50 41.22 -13.60
N GLU A 278 -14.66 40.65 -13.23
CA GLU A 278 -15.17 40.67 -11.85
C GLU A 278 -14.17 40.01 -10.87
N VAL A 279 -13.62 38.83 -11.22
CA VAL A 279 -12.62 38.13 -10.40
C VAL A 279 -11.33 38.93 -10.28
N VAL A 280 -10.84 39.52 -11.38
CA VAL A 280 -9.62 40.34 -11.37
C VAL A 280 -9.82 41.60 -10.52
N ALA A 281 -10.94 42.31 -10.69
CA ALA A 281 -11.26 43.49 -9.89
C ALA A 281 -11.37 43.16 -8.40
N GLN A 282 -11.88 41.97 -8.06
CA GLN A 282 -12.00 41.52 -6.69
C GLN A 282 -10.63 41.23 -6.02
N CYS A 283 -9.67 40.68 -6.76
CA CYS A 283 -8.37 40.30 -6.20
C CYS A 283 -7.34 41.43 -6.23
N PHE A 284 -7.40 42.33 -7.22
CA PHE A 284 -6.39 43.37 -7.46
C PHE A 284 -6.92 44.79 -7.26
N GLY A 285 -8.20 44.96 -6.92
CA GLY A 285 -8.90 46.25 -6.95
C GLY A 285 -9.27 46.66 -8.38
N GLU A 286 -10.01 47.76 -8.52
CA GLU A 286 -10.20 48.38 -9.84
C GLU A 286 -8.82 48.78 -10.37
N ILE A 287 -8.36 48.09 -11.43
CA ILE A 287 -7.20 48.53 -12.19
C ILE A 287 -7.66 49.81 -12.91
N GLY A 288 -7.41 50.95 -12.28
CA GLY A 288 -7.65 52.28 -12.83
C GLY A 288 -6.76 52.56 -14.04
#